data_AF-A0A7S3ZL03-F1
#
_entry.id   AF-A0A7S3ZL03-F1
#
_cell.length_a   1.000
_cell.length_b   1.000
_cell.length_c   1.000
_cell.angle_alpha   90.00
_cell.angle_beta   90.00
_cell.angle_gamma   90.00
#
_symmetry.space_group_name_H-M   'P 1'
#
loop_
_entity.id
_entity.type
_entity.pdbx_description
1 polymer ?
#
loop_
_entity_poly.entity_id
_entity_poly.type
_entity_poly.pdbx_seq_one_letter_code
_entity_poly.pdbx_strand_id
1 'polypeptide(L)'
;EDGADSCRTDSKGIAPGSSVHSAPQQVCWRTDFYRRLPEACVKSALLNDCVKYRCGQIRASSHLGSVFVMGSLENPSVTLDDGRDCLRLMVLDYDDTLCPSSWISAAPERVHAATDADAECLRRLEDGIEALLQRAEALNCKVVIITNADEDWVRFSSQQFLPRIVPLLQNLRVVSARRYEHLYPGRSVCWKAAAFTHVAKAFFHGEDPSGTRPREIVSIGDSNDERLAVRAAAAPLDATAKAIKLVDAPSLDTVACQLVAVTAALPFLAAAKTSVDVDVAAVLAYVGAAHRDDGPAQDAVQRVWNDAAWGLLTAIRFQDANPAPVTDGTPGSPVSPSITAQA
;
A
#
# COMPACT_ATOMS: atom_id res chain seq x y z
N GLU A 1 -8.21 -65.30 13.84
CA GLU A 1 -8.37 -65.96 15.15
C GLU A 1 -7.07 -66.67 15.48
N ASP A 2 -6.78 -66.79 16.77
CA ASP A 2 -5.56 -67.30 17.45
C ASP A 2 -4.34 -66.32 17.44
N GLY A 3 -3.86 -65.70 18.52
CA GLY A 3 -3.82 -66.04 19.97
C GLY A 3 -2.58 -66.93 20.25
N ALA A 4 -1.62 -66.68 21.15
CA ALA A 4 -1.41 -65.70 22.23
C ALA A 4 0.07 -65.75 22.72
N ASP A 5 0.39 -64.89 23.70
CA ASP A 5 1.43 -64.98 24.75
C ASP A 5 2.86 -64.38 24.62
N SER A 6 2.96 -63.15 25.14
CA SER A 6 3.79 -62.66 26.26
C SER A 6 5.27 -63.05 26.43
N CYS A 7 6.15 -62.04 26.56
CA CYS A 7 6.86 -61.76 27.82
C CYS A 7 7.53 -60.36 27.83
N ARG A 8 7.48 -59.69 28.99
CA ARG A 8 8.15 -58.40 29.32
C ARG A 8 9.64 -58.60 29.57
N THR A 9 10.49 -57.61 29.26
CA THR A 9 11.20 -56.73 30.24
C THR A 9 12.14 -55.71 29.57
N ASP A 10 12.05 -54.49 30.11
CA ASP A 10 13.09 -53.48 30.40
C ASP A 10 13.96 -52.77 29.34
N SER A 11 13.59 -51.50 29.12
CA SER A 11 14.31 -50.31 29.60
C SER A 11 15.82 -50.17 29.33
N LYS A 12 16.17 -49.47 28.24
CA LYS A 12 17.08 -48.30 28.15
C LYS A 12 17.65 -48.18 26.73
N GLY A 13 16.98 -47.38 25.89
CA GLY A 13 17.51 -46.92 24.61
C GLY A 13 18.17 -45.56 24.76
N ILE A 14 19.49 -45.51 24.52
CA ILE A 14 20.23 -44.28 24.20
C ILE A 14 20.55 -44.34 22.70
N ALA A 15 20.06 -43.33 21.98
CA ALA A 15 20.37 -42.81 20.63
C ALA A 15 20.92 -43.76 19.54
N PRO A 16 20.38 -43.65 18.30
CA PRO A 16 21.15 -42.88 17.31
C PRO A 16 20.31 -42.10 16.28
N GLY A 17 20.90 -40.98 15.81
CA GLY A 17 20.93 -40.54 14.41
C GLY A 17 19.63 -40.25 13.66
N SER A 18 19.38 -38.98 13.34
CA SER A 18 18.59 -38.61 12.16
C SER A 18 19.08 -37.30 11.52
N SER A 19 19.62 -37.46 10.32
CA SER A 19 19.66 -36.56 9.16
C SER A 19 19.21 -35.10 9.36
N VAL A 20 20.16 -34.17 9.17
CA VAL A 20 19.89 -32.74 8.99
C VAL A 20 19.74 -32.47 7.49
N HIS A 21 18.52 -32.17 7.04
CA HIS A 21 18.29 -31.48 5.77
C HIS A 21 18.40 -29.97 6.00
N SER A 22 19.41 -29.36 5.37
CA SER A 22 19.65 -27.92 5.35
C SER A 22 18.65 -27.20 4.44
N ALA A 23 17.79 -26.36 5.01
CA ALA A 23 17.06 -25.33 4.27
C ALA A 23 17.95 -24.08 4.09
N PRO A 24 17.88 -23.38 2.94
CA PRO A 24 18.73 -22.22 2.67
C PRO A 24 18.32 -21.03 3.55
N GLN A 25 19.31 -20.43 4.21
CA GLN A 25 19.15 -19.21 4.99
C GLN A 25 18.77 -18.04 4.07
N GLN A 26 17.49 -17.66 4.06
CA GLN A 26 17.08 -16.33 3.64
C GLN A 26 17.56 -15.33 4.69
N VAL A 27 18.55 -14.52 4.32
CA VAL A 27 18.98 -13.36 5.09
C VAL A 27 17.80 -12.39 5.19
N CYS A 28 17.21 -12.33 6.38
CA CYS A 28 16.07 -11.48 6.71
C CYS A 28 16.52 -10.02 6.81
N TRP A 29 16.33 -9.25 5.74
CA TRP A 29 16.49 -7.79 5.74
C TRP A 29 15.27 -7.05 6.35
N ARG A 30 14.33 -7.78 6.96
CA ARG A 30 12.97 -7.29 7.27
C ARG A 30 12.84 -6.54 8.61
N THR A 31 13.90 -6.39 9.41
CA THR A 31 13.75 -5.94 10.81
C THR A 31 14.64 -4.79 11.30
N ASP A 32 15.65 -4.35 10.54
CA ASP A 32 16.61 -3.37 11.08
C ASP A 32 16.25 -1.90 10.86
N PHE A 33 15.35 -1.59 9.92
CA PHE A 33 14.91 -0.21 9.68
C PHE A 33 13.89 0.28 10.73
N TYR A 34 12.94 -0.58 11.14
CA TYR A 34 11.83 -0.20 12.02
C TYR A 34 12.14 -0.30 13.53
N ARG A 35 13.25 -0.92 13.94
CA ARG A 35 13.73 -0.89 15.34
C ARG A 35 14.38 0.44 15.75
N ARG A 36 14.53 1.39 14.83
CA ARG A 36 15.19 2.69 15.05
C ARG A 36 14.22 3.87 15.01
N LEU A 37 12.96 3.71 15.42
CA LEU A 37 12.19 4.86 15.88
C LEU A 37 12.78 5.27 17.24
N PRO A 38 13.53 6.38 17.36
CA PRO A 38 14.19 6.73 18.61
C PRO A 38 13.14 7.09 19.66
N GLU A 39 13.34 6.72 20.93
CA GLU A 39 12.53 7.18 22.07
C GLU A 39 12.39 8.73 22.13
N ALA A 40 13.23 9.47 21.41
CA ALA A 40 13.10 10.92 21.21
C ALA A 40 11.80 11.33 20.49
N CYS A 41 11.14 10.44 19.72
CA CYS A 41 9.82 10.69 19.12
C CYS A 41 8.75 11.00 20.18
N VAL A 42 8.90 10.45 21.39
CA VAL A 42 7.94 10.60 22.50
C VAL A 42 7.95 12.02 23.08
N LYS A 43 9.02 12.80 22.88
CA LYS A 43 9.20 14.12 23.53
C LYS A 43 9.16 15.32 22.58
N SER A 44 8.90 15.13 21.29
CA SER A 44 8.80 16.26 20.36
C SER A 44 7.45 16.97 20.50
N ALA A 45 7.47 18.30 20.48
CA ALA A 45 6.29 19.16 20.60
C ALA A 45 5.19 18.87 19.54
N LEU A 46 5.55 18.22 18.42
CA LEU A 46 4.64 17.84 17.33
C LEU A 46 3.61 16.77 17.75
N LEU A 47 3.96 15.88 18.69
CA LEU A 47 3.04 14.87 19.22
C LEU A 47 2.07 15.47 20.26
N ASN A 48 2.51 16.47 21.02
CA ASN A 48 1.67 17.19 21.97
C ASN A 48 0.54 17.99 21.28
N ASP A 49 0.78 18.48 20.07
CA ASP A 49 -0.27 19.11 19.28
C ASP A 49 -1.26 18.07 18.73
N CYS A 50 -0.84 16.86 18.38
CA CYS A 50 -1.75 15.77 17.99
C CYS A 50 -2.61 15.26 19.16
N VAL A 51 -2.06 15.20 20.38
CA VAL A 51 -2.79 14.77 21.58
C VAL A 51 -3.86 15.78 22.02
N LYS A 52 -3.65 17.09 21.79
CA LYS A 52 -4.66 18.12 22.11
C LYS A 52 -5.98 17.98 21.34
N TYR A 53 -5.97 17.39 20.14
CA TYR A 53 -7.17 17.17 19.34
C TYR A 53 -8.01 15.96 19.79
N ARG A 54 -7.57 15.21 20.81
CA ARG A 54 -8.20 13.97 21.28
C ARG A 54 -9.39 14.20 22.24
N CYS A 55 -9.81 15.44 22.51
CA CYS A 55 -10.88 15.75 23.47
C CYS A 55 -12.04 16.53 22.84
N GLY A 56 -12.98 15.81 22.23
CA GLY A 56 -14.31 16.31 21.90
C GLY A 56 -15.31 15.16 22.05
N GLN A 57 -15.97 15.08 23.20
CA GLN A 57 -17.04 14.10 23.45
C GLN A 57 -18.21 14.35 22.48
N ILE A 58 -18.50 13.38 21.61
CA ILE A 58 -19.75 13.37 20.83
C ILE A 58 -20.73 12.42 21.53
N ARG A 59 -21.83 12.97 22.05
CA ARG A 59 -22.98 12.20 22.53
C ARG A 59 -23.67 11.55 21.33
N ALA A 60 -23.88 10.24 21.43
CA ALA A 60 -24.60 9.46 20.44
C ALA A 60 -26.06 9.93 20.30
N SER A 61 -26.53 10.07 19.07
CA SER A 61 -27.95 10.04 18.73
C SER A 61 -28.18 8.97 17.67
N SER A 62 -29.08 8.06 18.00
CA SER A 62 -29.41 6.83 17.30
C SER A 62 -30.29 7.10 16.08
N HIS A 63 -29.77 7.09 14.85
CA HIS A 63 -30.56 6.82 13.64
C HIS A 63 -29.68 6.12 12.59
N LEU A 64 -30.18 4.99 12.08
CA LEU A 64 -29.59 4.19 10.99
C LEU A 64 -29.39 5.04 9.72
N GLY A 65 -28.26 4.87 9.04
CA GLY A 65 -27.97 5.51 7.74
C GLY A 65 -26.69 6.37 7.68
N SER A 66 -25.71 6.16 8.57
CA SER A 66 -24.48 6.97 8.55
C SER A 66 -23.56 6.55 7.40
N VAL A 67 -23.54 7.36 6.36
CA VAL A 67 -22.37 7.55 5.49
C VAL A 67 -21.12 7.68 6.37
N PHE A 68 -20.01 7.09 5.93
CA PHE A 68 -18.69 7.30 6.52
C PHE A 68 -18.31 8.77 6.37
N VAL A 69 -18.70 9.59 7.34
CA VAL A 69 -18.25 10.97 7.45
C VAL A 69 -17.15 10.95 8.50
N MET A 70 -15.91 11.03 8.05
CA MET A 70 -14.78 11.43 8.89
C MET A 70 -15.11 12.83 9.42
N GLY A 71 -15.79 12.86 10.56
CA GLY A 71 -16.14 14.10 11.26
C GLY A 71 -14.87 14.91 11.45
N SER A 72 -14.83 16.07 10.79
CA SER A 72 -13.86 17.13 11.04
C SER A 72 -12.39 16.81 10.72
N LEU A 73 -12.12 16.37 9.48
CA LEU A 73 -10.92 16.85 8.75
C LEU A 73 -11.28 17.95 7.75
N GLU A 74 -12.45 18.58 7.90
CA GLU A 74 -12.70 19.93 7.40
C GLU A 74 -11.92 20.94 8.26
N ASN A 75 -10.60 20.82 8.28
CA ASN A 75 -9.75 21.87 8.77
C ASN A 75 -9.52 22.81 7.57
N PRO A 76 -9.98 24.07 7.58
CA PRO A 76 -9.89 25.01 6.46
C PRO A 76 -8.44 25.44 6.10
N SER A 77 -7.44 24.69 6.56
CA SER A 77 -6.01 24.91 6.34
C SER A 77 -5.30 23.77 5.61
N VAL A 78 -5.97 22.66 5.25
CA VAL A 78 -5.43 21.73 4.24
C VAL A 78 -5.73 22.33 2.88
N THR A 79 -4.81 23.13 2.36
CA THR A 79 -4.92 23.60 0.98
C THR A 79 -4.85 22.38 0.07
N LEU A 80 -5.93 22.16 -0.71
CA LEU A 80 -5.97 21.14 -1.76
C LEU A 80 -5.03 21.48 -2.92
N ASP A 81 -4.56 22.72 -2.96
CA ASP A 81 -3.44 23.13 -3.78
C ASP A 81 -2.19 23.18 -2.89
N ASP A 82 -1.17 22.36 -3.17
CA ASP A 82 0.14 22.50 -2.51
C ASP A 82 0.91 23.72 -3.06
N GLY A 83 0.34 24.43 -4.03
CA GLY A 83 0.87 25.62 -4.68
C GLY A 83 2.06 25.31 -5.57
N ARG A 84 2.39 24.03 -5.78
CA ARG A 84 3.57 23.61 -6.53
C ARG A 84 3.19 23.34 -7.97
N ASP A 85 3.76 24.13 -8.87
CA ASP A 85 3.79 23.81 -10.30
C ASP A 85 4.72 22.59 -10.51
N CYS A 86 4.14 21.40 -10.36
CA CYS A 86 4.83 20.13 -10.55
C CYS A 86 3.97 19.17 -11.38
N LEU A 87 4.63 18.33 -12.15
CA LEU A 87 3.97 17.27 -12.90
C LEU A 87 3.86 16.02 -12.04
N ARG A 88 2.63 15.68 -11.65
CA ARG A 88 2.35 14.56 -10.77
C ARG A 88 1.58 13.47 -11.51
N LEU A 89 2.24 12.34 -11.74
CA LEU A 89 1.60 11.11 -12.22
C LEU A 89 1.25 10.24 -11.02
N MET A 90 -0.02 9.94 -10.82
CA MET A 90 -0.46 8.93 -9.86
C MET A 90 -0.78 7.62 -10.58
N VAL A 91 0.00 6.59 -10.27
CA VAL A 91 -0.22 5.23 -10.70
C VAL A 91 -0.95 4.45 -9.62
N LEU A 92 -2.13 3.94 -9.95
CA LEU A 92 -2.88 3.02 -9.12
C LEU A 92 -2.71 1.60 -9.66
N ASP A 93 -2.47 0.64 -8.78
CA ASP A 93 -2.73 -0.75 -9.12
C ASP A 93 -4.25 -1.02 -9.19
N TYR A 94 -4.62 -2.17 -9.73
CA TYR A 94 -6.00 -2.60 -9.82
C TYR A 94 -6.31 -3.73 -8.83
N ASP A 95 -5.66 -4.87 -8.99
CA ASP A 95 -5.85 -6.06 -8.17
C ASP A 95 -5.44 -5.78 -6.71
N ASP A 96 -6.29 -6.20 -5.77
CA ASP A 96 -6.17 -5.99 -4.32
C ASP A 96 -5.94 -4.56 -3.85
N THR A 97 -6.15 -3.60 -4.75
CA THR A 97 -5.99 -2.16 -4.53
C THR A 97 -7.29 -1.42 -4.78
N LEU A 98 -7.87 -1.56 -5.98
CA LEU A 98 -9.19 -1.06 -6.34
C LEU A 98 -10.21 -2.20 -6.41
N CYS A 99 -9.80 -3.33 -7.01
CA CYS A 99 -10.59 -4.55 -7.10
C CYS A 99 -10.21 -5.49 -5.95
N PRO A 100 -11.17 -6.04 -5.20
CA PRO A 100 -10.89 -6.98 -4.12
C PRO A 100 -10.64 -8.39 -4.68
N SER A 101 -9.60 -8.53 -5.52
CA SER A 101 -9.33 -9.70 -6.35
C SER A 101 -9.05 -10.99 -5.57
N SER A 102 -8.36 -10.91 -4.44
CA SER A 102 -8.14 -12.02 -3.50
C SER A 102 -9.45 -12.46 -2.85
N TRP A 103 -10.31 -11.50 -2.48
CA TRP A 103 -11.65 -11.82 -1.99
C TRP A 103 -12.48 -12.48 -3.10
N ILE A 104 -12.44 -12.01 -4.34
CA ILE A 104 -13.13 -12.68 -5.46
C ILE A 104 -12.61 -14.11 -5.65
N SER A 105 -11.28 -14.28 -5.67
CA SER A 105 -10.61 -15.55 -5.93
C SER A 105 -10.82 -16.59 -4.82
N ALA A 106 -11.03 -16.15 -3.58
CA ALA A 106 -11.27 -17.04 -2.46
C ALA A 106 -12.61 -17.80 -2.52
N ALA A 107 -13.58 -17.31 -3.30
CA ALA A 107 -14.90 -17.92 -3.47
C ALA A 107 -15.51 -17.52 -4.82
N PRO A 108 -15.15 -18.22 -5.92
CA PRO A 108 -15.59 -17.88 -7.28
C PRO A 108 -17.12 -17.87 -7.45
N GLU A 109 -17.86 -18.60 -6.63
CA GLU A 109 -19.33 -18.61 -6.59
C GLU A 109 -19.93 -17.24 -6.22
N ARG A 110 -19.15 -16.32 -5.63
CA ARG A 110 -19.55 -14.94 -5.32
C ARG A 110 -20.00 -14.16 -6.55
N VAL A 111 -19.54 -14.54 -7.75
CA VAL A 111 -20.03 -13.99 -9.03
C VAL A 111 -21.55 -14.11 -9.17
N HIS A 112 -22.15 -15.14 -8.55
CA HIS A 112 -23.58 -15.43 -8.65
C HIS A 112 -24.34 -15.30 -7.32
N ALA A 113 -23.63 -15.16 -6.19
CA ALA A 113 -24.22 -15.27 -4.85
C ALA A 113 -23.54 -14.36 -3.82
N ALA A 114 -23.24 -13.10 -4.16
CA ALA A 114 -22.82 -12.11 -3.17
C ALA A 114 -23.93 -11.88 -2.12
N THR A 115 -23.56 -11.80 -0.85
CA THR A 115 -24.52 -11.50 0.23
C THR A 115 -24.92 -10.02 0.23
N ASP A 116 -26.01 -9.66 0.91
CA ASP A 116 -26.39 -8.24 1.09
C ASP A 116 -25.29 -7.44 1.80
N ALA A 117 -24.55 -8.08 2.70
CA ALA A 117 -23.41 -7.47 3.39
C ALA A 117 -22.23 -7.22 2.44
N ASP A 118 -21.94 -8.17 1.54
CA ASP A 118 -20.92 -8.00 0.50
C ASP A 118 -21.31 -6.85 -0.45
N ALA A 119 -22.57 -6.81 -0.89
CA ALA A 119 -23.06 -5.76 -1.77
C ALA A 119 -22.96 -4.37 -1.13
N GLU A 120 -23.23 -4.25 0.17
CA GLU A 120 -23.03 -3.01 0.91
C GLU A 120 -21.56 -2.62 1.03
N CYS A 121 -20.68 -3.58 1.29
CA CYS A 121 -19.24 -3.32 1.37
C CYS A 121 -18.65 -2.93 0.00
N LEU A 122 -19.11 -3.57 -1.09
CA LEU A 122 -18.75 -3.20 -2.46
C LEU A 122 -19.20 -1.76 -2.79
N ARG A 123 -20.41 -1.35 -2.39
CA ARG A 123 -20.85 0.05 -2.57
C ARG A 123 -19.93 1.04 -1.87
N ARG A 124 -19.51 0.74 -0.63
CA ARG A 124 -18.55 1.57 0.11
C ARG A 124 -17.18 1.60 -0.55
N LEU A 125 -16.76 0.48 -1.12
CA LEU A 125 -15.53 0.41 -1.90
C LEU A 125 -15.63 1.31 -3.14
N GLU A 126 -16.74 1.27 -3.89
CA GLU A 126 -16.98 2.16 -5.02
C GLU A 126 -16.96 3.64 -4.61
N ASP A 127 -17.61 3.99 -3.49
CA ASP A 127 -17.58 5.36 -2.94
C ASP A 127 -16.14 5.79 -2.57
N GLY A 128 -15.35 4.87 -1.99
CA GLY A 128 -13.94 5.11 -1.64
C GLY A 128 -13.05 5.32 -2.87
N ILE A 129 -13.28 4.56 -3.95
CA ILE A 129 -12.57 4.72 -5.22
C ILE A 129 -12.91 6.07 -5.85
N GLU A 130 -14.19 6.44 -5.90
CA GLU A 130 -14.64 7.73 -6.41
C GLU A 130 -14.00 8.89 -5.61
N ALA A 131 -14.03 8.82 -4.29
CA ALA A 131 -13.42 9.83 -3.42
C ALA A 131 -11.90 9.95 -3.62
N LEU A 132 -11.19 8.83 -3.80
CA LEU A 132 -9.76 8.83 -4.09
C LEU A 132 -9.45 9.54 -5.42
N LEU A 133 -10.21 9.22 -6.46
CA LEU A 133 -10.03 9.81 -7.79
C LEU A 133 -10.34 11.32 -7.79
N GLN A 134 -11.44 11.73 -7.15
CA GLN A 134 -11.79 13.15 -6.97
C GLN A 134 -10.71 13.89 -6.17
N ARG A 135 -10.17 13.27 -5.11
CA ARG A 135 -9.07 13.87 -4.34
C ARG A 135 -7.81 14.02 -5.18
N ALA A 136 -7.47 13.02 -6.00
CA ALA A 136 -6.31 13.09 -6.87
C ALA A 136 -6.46 14.18 -7.94
N GLU A 137 -7.64 14.32 -8.54
CA GLU A 137 -7.95 15.40 -9.48
C GLU A 137 -7.81 16.79 -8.81
N ALA A 138 -8.34 16.95 -7.60
CA ALA A 138 -8.21 18.19 -6.82
C ALA A 138 -6.77 18.55 -6.45
N LEU A 139 -5.85 17.57 -6.44
CA LEU A 139 -4.41 17.73 -6.20
C LEU A 139 -3.60 17.80 -7.51
N ASN A 140 -4.28 17.99 -8.64
CA ASN A 140 -3.71 18.06 -9.99
C ASN A 140 -2.89 16.82 -10.39
N CYS A 141 -3.26 15.64 -9.89
CA CYS A 141 -2.65 14.38 -10.29
C CYS A 141 -3.22 13.91 -11.63
N LYS A 142 -2.34 13.54 -12.58
CA LYS A 142 -2.75 12.67 -13.69
C LYS A 142 -2.85 11.24 -13.19
N VAL A 143 -4.04 10.65 -13.22
CA VAL A 143 -4.26 9.27 -12.74
C VAL A 143 -4.18 8.27 -13.90
N VAL A 144 -3.46 7.17 -13.69
CA VAL A 144 -3.36 6.01 -14.60
C VAL A 144 -3.42 4.72 -13.78
N ILE A 145 -4.08 3.69 -14.31
CA ILE A 145 -4.08 2.35 -13.73
C ILE A 145 -3.01 1.50 -14.44
N ILE A 146 -2.12 0.87 -13.67
CA ILE A 146 -1.14 -0.09 -14.19
C ILE A 146 -1.22 -1.39 -13.38
N THR A 147 -1.73 -2.45 -14.02
CA THR A 147 -1.88 -3.78 -13.42
C THR A 147 -1.05 -4.84 -14.15
N ASN A 148 -0.64 -5.90 -13.45
CA ASN A 148 -0.06 -7.09 -14.06
C ASN A 148 -1.12 -8.02 -14.69
N ALA A 149 -2.40 -7.77 -14.44
CA ALA A 149 -3.50 -8.48 -15.08
C ALA A 149 -3.76 -7.99 -16.51
N ASP A 150 -4.59 -8.75 -17.24
CA ASP A 150 -5.05 -8.39 -18.57
C ASP A 150 -6.16 -7.33 -18.51
N GLU A 151 -6.28 -6.51 -19.56
CA GLU A 151 -7.31 -5.46 -19.63
C GLU A 151 -8.74 -6.03 -19.61
N ASP A 152 -8.92 -7.24 -20.14
CA ASP A 152 -10.20 -7.96 -20.11
C ASP A 152 -10.60 -8.33 -18.69
N TRP A 153 -9.64 -8.66 -17.82
CA TRP A 153 -9.91 -8.90 -16.41
C TRP A 153 -10.43 -7.63 -15.72
N VAL A 154 -9.77 -6.49 -15.94
CA VAL A 154 -10.21 -5.19 -15.39
C VAL A 154 -11.63 -4.85 -15.85
N ARG A 155 -11.92 -5.04 -17.14
CA ARG A 155 -13.26 -4.79 -17.71
C ARG A 155 -14.30 -5.72 -17.08
N PHE A 156 -14.05 -7.01 -17.05
CA PHE A 156 -14.99 -8.00 -16.53
C PHE A 156 -15.26 -7.76 -15.05
N SER A 157 -14.21 -7.72 -14.23
CA SER A 157 -14.33 -7.60 -12.77
C SER A 157 -14.98 -6.28 -12.34
N SER A 158 -14.66 -5.15 -12.99
CA SER A 158 -15.36 -3.89 -12.71
C SER A 158 -16.85 -3.96 -13.06
N GLN A 159 -17.24 -4.54 -14.19
CA GLN A 159 -18.65 -4.67 -14.55
C GLN A 159 -19.43 -5.58 -13.61
N GLN A 160 -18.80 -6.64 -13.10
CA GLN A 160 -19.46 -7.61 -12.23
C GLN A 160 -19.54 -7.13 -10.77
N PHE A 161 -18.46 -6.56 -10.25
CA PHE A 161 -18.32 -6.28 -8.82
C PHE A 161 -18.35 -4.80 -8.45
N LEU A 162 -17.98 -3.91 -9.39
CA LEU A 162 -17.85 -2.47 -9.14
C LEU A 162 -18.53 -1.64 -10.27
N PRO A 163 -19.81 -1.89 -10.59
CA PRO A 163 -20.47 -1.29 -11.76
C PRO A 163 -20.53 0.24 -11.73
N ARG A 164 -20.56 0.89 -10.56
CA ARG A 164 -20.63 2.35 -10.42
C ARG A 164 -19.33 3.05 -10.83
N ILE A 165 -18.18 2.38 -10.71
CA ILE A 165 -16.90 2.97 -11.14
C ILE A 165 -16.62 2.78 -12.64
N VAL A 166 -17.37 1.92 -13.34
CA VAL A 166 -17.13 1.65 -14.77
C VAL A 166 -17.08 2.93 -15.62
N PRO A 167 -18.00 3.92 -15.46
CA PRO A 167 -17.90 5.18 -16.18
C PRO A 167 -16.63 6.00 -15.83
N LEU A 168 -16.16 5.90 -14.58
CA LEU A 168 -14.93 6.57 -14.15
C LEU A 168 -13.70 5.92 -14.82
N LEU A 169 -13.66 4.58 -14.86
CA LEU A 169 -12.58 3.83 -15.49
C LEU A 169 -12.48 4.11 -17.00
N GLN A 170 -13.58 4.40 -17.69
CA GLN A 170 -13.57 4.79 -19.11
C GLN A 170 -12.81 6.09 -19.38
N ASN A 171 -12.76 6.99 -18.39
CA ASN A 171 -12.03 8.25 -18.48
C ASN A 171 -10.56 8.12 -18.05
N LEU A 172 -10.19 6.99 -17.46
CA LEU A 172 -8.83 6.69 -17.04
C LEU A 172 -8.09 5.86 -18.08
N ARG A 173 -6.79 6.09 -18.18
CA ARG A 173 -5.92 5.19 -18.93
C ARG A 173 -5.68 3.95 -18.06
N VAL A 174 -6.05 2.79 -18.58
CA VAL A 174 -5.69 1.48 -18.01
C VAL A 174 -4.58 0.89 -18.87
N VAL A 175 -3.52 0.37 -18.25
CA VAL A 175 -2.40 -0.27 -18.94
C VAL A 175 -2.13 -1.62 -18.30
N SER A 176 -2.26 -2.68 -19.08
CA SER A 176 -1.70 -3.97 -18.67
C SER A 176 -0.17 -3.93 -18.82
N ALA A 177 0.53 -4.13 -17.70
CA ALA A 177 1.98 -4.32 -17.66
C ALA A 177 2.39 -5.64 -18.34
N ARG A 178 1.48 -6.64 -18.39
CA ARG A 178 1.70 -7.95 -19.02
C ARG A 178 2.16 -7.84 -20.48
N ARG A 179 1.86 -6.74 -21.16
CA ARG A 179 2.41 -6.46 -22.50
C ARG A 179 3.94 -6.49 -22.58
N TYR A 180 4.66 -6.32 -21.46
CA TYR A 180 6.12 -6.41 -21.36
C TYR A 180 6.63 -7.81 -21.02
N GLU A 181 5.74 -8.81 -20.88
CA GLU A 181 6.10 -10.19 -20.54
C GLU A 181 7.09 -10.81 -21.54
N HIS A 182 6.91 -10.54 -22.83
CA HIS A 182 7.82 -11.01 -23.88
C HIS A 182 9.26 -10.48 -23.73
N LEU A 183 9.45 -9.31 -23.08
CA LEU A 183 10.78 -8.75 -22.81
C LEU A 183 11.38 -9.25 -21.50
N TYR A 184 10.53 -9.59 -20.53
CA TYR A 184 10.96 -10.03 -19.19
C TYR A 184 10.20 -11.27 -18.71
N PRO A 185 10.34 -12.44 -19.35
CA PRO A 185 9.51 -13.60 -19.03
C PRO A 185 9.58 -14.00 -17.55
N GLY A 186 8.41 -14.19 -16.91
CA GLY A 186 8.29 -14.58 -15.50
C GLY A 186 8.75 -13.53 -14.48
N ARG A 187 8.96 -12.27 -14.89
CA ARG A 187 9.43 -11.18 -14.01
C ARG A 187 8.41 -10.04 -13.95
N SER A 188 7.32 -10.25 -13.21
CA SER A 188 6.20 -9.30 -13.07
C SER A 188 6.64 -7.90 -12.61
N VAL A 189 7.58 -7.80 -11.66
CA VAL A 189 8.15 -6.51 -11.23
C VAL A 189 8.80 -5.73 -12.39
N CYS A 190 9.46 -6.43 -13.32
CA CYS A 190 10.08 -5.80 -14.49
C CYS A 190 9.01 -5.32 -15.49
N TRP A 191 7.87 -6.01 -15.57
CA TRP A 191 6.73 -5.59 -16.40
C TRP A 191 6.19 -4.26 -15.91
N LYS A 192 5.92 -4.16 -14.60
CA LYS A 192 5.45 -2.92 -13.98
C LYS A 192 6.48 -1.81 -14.09
N ALA A 193 7.75 -2.07 -13.80
CA ALA A 193 8.80 -1.07 -13.95
C ALA A 193 8.84 -0.50 -15.39
N ALA A 194 8.80 -1.36 -16.40
CA ALA A 194 8.77 -0.93 -17.81
C ALA A 194 7.50 -0.13 -18.14
N ALA A 195 6.33 -0.56 -17.66
CA ALA A 195 5.07 0.15 -17.85
C ALA A 195 5.08 1.54 -17.18
N PHE A 196 5.51 1.63 -15.93
CA PHE A 196 5.67 2.87 -15.19
C PHE A 196 6.60 3.82 -15.92
N THR A 197 7.79 3.37 -16.32
CA THR A 197 8.75 4.19 -17.06
C THR A 197 8.17 4.68 -18.38
N HIS A 198 7.53 3.81 -19.16
CA HIS A 198 6.92 4.21 -20.44
C HIS A 198 5.85 5.29 -20.23
N VAL A 199 4.89 5.04 -19.33
CA VAL A 199 3.76 5.96 -19.08
C VAL A 199 4.26 7.28 -18.52
N ALA A 200 5.14 7.25 -17.52
CA ALA A 200 5.70 8.45 -16.89
C ALA A 200 6.51 9.28 -17.89
N LYS A 201 7.38 8.63 -18.67
CA LYS A 201 8.15 9.31 -19.72
C LYS A 201 7.24 10.00 -20.72
N ALA A 202 6.21 9.31 -21.23
CA ALA A 202 5.27 9.89 -22.18
C ALA A 202 4.49 11.07 -21.59
N PHE A 203 4.04 10.96 -20.34
CA PHE A 203 3.33 12.03 -19.63
C PHE A 203 4.22 13.26 -19.43
N PHE A 204 5.41 13.10 -18.84
CA PHE A 204 6.30 14.23 -18.55
C PHE A 204 6.78 14.94 -19.81
N HIS A 205 7.13 14.21 -20.87
CA HIS A 205 7.52 14.84 -22.14
C HIS A 205 6.35 15.51 -22.86
N GLY A 206 5.13 14.95 -22.76
CA GLY A 206 3.95 15.53 -23.39
C GLY A 206 3.51 16.84 -22.73
N GLU A 207 3.56 16.88 -21.39
CA GLU A 207 3.16 18.06 -20.62
C GLU A 207 4.28 19.11 -20.54
N ASP A 208 5.53 18.70 -20.40
CA ASP A 208 6.68 19.61 -20.33
C ASP A 208 7.87 19.10 -21.17
N PRO A 209 7.88 19.42 -22.47
CA PRO A 209 8.99 19.10 -23.36
C PRO A 209 10.33 19.72 -22.92
N SER A 210 10.29 20.83 -22.18
CA SER A 210 11.49 21.53 -21.70
C SER A 210 12.13 20.83 -20.49
N GLY A 211 11.35 20.04 -19.76
CA GLY A 211 11.78 19.33 -18.55
C GLY A 211 12.22 20.24 -17.41
N THR A 212 11.61 21.43 -17.30
CA THR A 212 11.92 22.42 -16.27
C THR A 212 11.08 22.25 -15.01
N ARG A 213 9.90 21.63 -15.13
CA ARG A 213 9.00 21.41 -13.99
C ARG A 213 9.43 20.20 -13.17
N PRO A 214 9.38 20.28 -11.82
CA PRO A 214 9.56 19.13 -10.95
C PRO A 214 8.58 18.01 -11.31
N ARG A 215 9.05 16.77 -11.22
CA ARG A 215 8.30 15.57 -11.58
C ARG A 215 8.09 14.69 -10.36
N GLU A 216 6.91 14.13 -10.24
CA GLU A 216 6.58 13.20 -9.16
C GLU A 216 5.84 12.00 -9.74
N ILE A 217 6.21 10.81 -9.27
CA ILE A 217 5.46 9.58 -9.53
C ILE A 217 4.96 9.08 -8.17
N VAL A 218 3.64 9.11 -8.01
CA VAL A 218 2.94 8.54 -6.87
C VAL A 218 2.47 7.15 -7.25
N SER A 219 2.73 6.15 -6.41
CA SER A 219 2.32 4.77 -6.61
C SER A 219 1.52 4.29 -5.40
N ILE A 220 0.33 3.74 -5.65
CA ILE A 220 -0.50 3.10 -4.64
C ILE A 220 -0.84 1.71 -5.15
N GLY A 221 -0.45 0.68 -4.39
CA GLY A 221 -0.64 -0.72 -4.76
C GLY A 221 -0.42 -1.64 -3.57
N ASP A 222 -0.97 -2.84 -3.64
CA ASP A 222 -0.91 -3.82 -2.55
C ASP A 222 0.35 -4.66 -2.55
N SER A 223 1.19 -4.64 -3.59
CA SER A 223 2.33 -5.54 -3.70
C SER A 223 3.68 -4.81 -3.62
N ASN A 224 4.78 -5.57 -3.57
CA ASN A 224 6.12 -4.99 -3.68
C ASN A 224 6.47 -4.63 -5.14
N ASP A 225 5.73 -5.12 -6.13
CA ASP A 225 6.03 -4.86 -7.54
C ASP A 225 5.86 -3.38 -7.86
N GLU A 226 4.77 -2.74 -7.43
CA GLU A 226 4.51 -1.30 -7.67
C GLU A 226 5.49 -0.44 -6.87
N ARG A 227 5.73 -0.83 -5.61
CA ARG A 227 6.69 -0.16 -4.70
C ARG A 227 8.10 -0.12 -5.29
N LEU A 228 8.54 -1.20 -5.95
CA LEU A 228 9.84 -1.24 -6.62
C LEU A 228 9.79 -0.56 -8.00
N ALA A 229 8.70 -0.74 -8.75
CA ALA A 229 8.52 -0.16 -10.08
C ALA A 229 8.58 1.37 -10.06
N VAL A 230 7.93 2.02 -9.08
CA VAL A 230 7.97 3.49 -8.96
C VAL A 230 9.37 4.01 -8.72
N ARG A 231 10.15 3.34 -7.85
CA ARG A 231 11.54 3.72 -7.57
C ARG A 231 12.42 3.54 -8.81
N ALA A 232 12.25 2.43 -9.52
CA ALA A 232 12.99 2.15 -10.75
C ALA A 232 12.63 3.12 -11.88
N ALA A 233 11.38 3.54 -11.98
CA ALA A 233 10.91 4.45 -13.02
C ALA A 233 11.26 5.91 -12.73
N ALA A 234 11.25 6.34 -11.46
CA ALA A 234 11.45 7.73 -11.09
C ALA A 234 12.91 8.19 -11.27
N ALA A 235 13.88 7.34 -10.91
CA ALA A 235 15.31 7.67 -10.98
C ALA A 235 15.80 8.12 -12.36
N PRO A 236 15.56 7.40 -13.48
CA PRO A 236 15.99 7.84 -14.81
C PRO A 236 15.19 9.01 -15.37
N LEU A 237 14.09 9.40 -14.73
CA LEU A 237 13.21 10.50 -15.18
C LEU A 237 13.40 11.79 -14.36
N ASP A 238 14.34 11.79 -13.43
CA ASP A 238 14.56 12.87 -12.45
C ASP A 238 13.25 13.24 -11.73
N ALA A 239 12.53 12.21 -11.29
CA ALA A 239 11.26 12.35 -10.59
C ALA A 239 11.38 11.91 -9.13
N THR A 240 10.59 12.52 -8.26
CA THR A 240 10.44 12.09 -6.87
C THR A 240 9.51 10.88 -6.81
N ALA A 241 10.00 9.77 -6.24
CA ALA A 241 9.20 8.57 -6.03
C ALA A 241 8.40 8.65 -4.72
N LYS A 242 7.09 8.45 -4.79
CA LYS A 242 6.21 8.39 -3.63
C LYS A 242 5.40 7.10 -3.69
N ALA A 243 5.52 6.25 -2.68
CA ALA A 243 4.88 4.94 -2.63
C ALA A 243 4.05 4.80 -1.34
N ILE A 244 2.81 4.34 -1.50
CA ILE A 244 2.04 3.75 -0.42
C ILE A 244 1.78 2.29 -0.79
N LYS A 245 2.43 1.38 -0.07
CA LYS A 245 2.21 -0.05 -0.18
C LYS A 245 1.07 -0.46 0.75
N LEU A 246 -0.02 -0.95 0.18
CA LEU A 246 -1.16 -1.49 0.90
C LEU A 246 -0.86 -2.89 1.44
N VAL A 247 -1.77 -3.37 2.30
CA VAL A 247 -1.75 -4.74 2.85
C VAL A 247 -1.95 -5.76 1.74
N ASP A 248 -1.06 -6.76 1.69
CA ASP A 248 -1.15 -7.88 0.73
C ASP A 248 -2.43 -8.71 0.96
N ALA A 249 -3.11 -9.12 -0.12
CA ALA A 249 -4.31 -9.98 -0.09
C ALA A 249 -5.38 -9.55 0.95
N PRO A 250 -5.85 -8.30 0.89
CA PRO A 250 -6.78 -7.74 1.86
C PRO A 250 -8.17 -8.38 1.78
N SER A 251 -8.91 -8.32 2.89
CA SER A 251 -10.36 -8.57 2.86
C SER A 251 -11.09 -7.44 2.12
N LEU A 252 -12.32 -7.68 1.66
CA LEU A 252 -13.15 -6.66 1.00
C LEU A 252 -13.27 -5.37 1.83
N ASP A 253 -13.55 -5.49 3.13
CA ASP A 253 -13.63 -4.36 4.05
C ASP A 253 -12.28 -3.64 4.21
N THR A 254 -11.19 -4.41 4.26
CA THR A 254 -9.82 -3.86 4.32
C THR A 254 -9.47 -3.05 3.07
N VAL A 255 -9.90 -3.45 1.87
CA VAL A 255 -9.70 -2.61 0.67
C VAL A 255 -10.42 -1.27 0.84
N ALA A 256 -11.71 -1.30 1.20
CA ALA A 256 -12.49 -0.08 1.37
C ALA A 256 -11.88 0.87 2.42
N CYS A 257 -11.51 0.35 3.59
CA CYS A 257 -10.92 1.17 4.66
C CYS A 257 -9.53 1.72 4.31
N GLN A 258 -8.70 0.95 3.60
CA GLN A 258 -7.39 1.45 3.15
C GLN A 258 -7.54 2.61 2.17
N LEU A 259 -8.47 2.54 1.21
CA LEU A 259 -8.69 3.62 0.26
C LEU A 259 -9.14 4.92 0.93
N VAL A 260 -9.97 4.81 1.96
CA VAL A 260 -10.33 5.96 2.80
C VAL A 260 -9.10 6.57 3.48
N ALA A 261 -8.27 5.75 4.12
CA ALA A 261 -7.08 6.22 4.82
C ALA A 261 -6.06 6.87 3.87
N VAL A 262 -5.86 6.26 2.68
CA VAL A 262 -5.03 6.81 1.61
C VAL A 262 -5.59 8.13 1.08
N THR A 263 -6.91 8.22 0.85
CA THR A 263 -7.57 9.45 0.39
C THR A 263 -7.35 10.60 1.38
N ALA A 264 -7.43 10.32 2.69
CA ALA A 264 -7.16 11.31 3.73
C ALA A 264 -5.67 11.72 3.78
N ALA A 265 -4.75 10.80 3.49
CA ALA A 265 -3.32 11.04 3.48
C ALA A 265 -2.81 11.74 2.20
N LEU A 266 -3.58 11.69 1.10
CA LEU A 266 -3.13 12.13 -0.22
C LEU A 266 -2.67 13.60 -0.30
N PRO A 267 -3.32 14.58 0.36
CA PRO A 267 -2.82 15.96 0.38
C PRO A 267 -1.42 16.11 0.99
N PHE A 268 -1.11 15.30 2.00
CA PHE A 268 0.20 15.33 2.65
C PHE A 268 1.25 14.62 1.80
N LEU A 269 0.86 13.55 1.11
CA LEU A 269 1.70 12.89 0.12
C LEU A 269 2.02 13.85 -1.03
N ALA A 270 1.03 14.61 -1.51
CA ALA A 270 1.23 15.64 -2.53
C ALA A 270 2.17 16.74 -2.03
N ALA A 271 1.97 17.28 -0.82
CA ALA A 271 2.79 18.34 -0.25
C ALA A 271 4.25 17.93 0.07
N ALA A 272 4.50 16.63 0.31
CA ALA A 272 5.84 16.13 0.58
C ALA A 272 6.80 16.48 -0.57
N LYS A 273 7.96 17.06 -0.26
CA LYS A 273 8.94 17.51 -1.27
C LYS A 273 9.93 16.41 -1.64
N THR A 274 10.04 15.41 -0.79
CA THR A 274 11.02 14.34 -0.91
C THR A 274 10.35 13.01 -1.22
N SER A 275 11.17 11.97 -1.41
CA SER A 275 10.65 10.63 -1.68
C SER A 275 9.96 10.08 -0.45
N VAL A 276 8.82 9.42 -0.65
CA VAL A 276 8.02 8.80 0.41
C VAL A 276 7.87 7.32 0.07
N ASP A 277 8.00 6.44 1.06
CA ASP A 277 7.81 5.00 0.93
C ASP A 277 7.21 4.45 2.23
N VAL A 278 5.88 4.35 2.25
CA VAL A 278 5.11 3.95 3.43
C VAL A 278 4.45 2.60 3.20
N ASP A 279 4.54 1.73 4.19
CA ASP A 279 3.91 0.40 4.21
C ASP A 279 2.75 0.41 5.22
N VAL A 280 1.52 0.25 4.73
CA VAL A 280 0.30 0.27 5.56
C VAL A 280 0.32 -0.86 6.59
N ALA A 281 0.86 -2.03 6.26
CA ALA A 281 0.94 -3.13 7.23
C ALA A 281 1.86 -2.76 8.42
N ALA A 282 2.95 -2.03 8.16
CA ALA A 282 3.81 -1.51 9.21
C ALA A 282 3.10 -0.45 10.08
N VAL A 283 2.31 0.43 9.46
CA VAL A 283 1.48 1.43 10.17
C VAL A 283 0.45 0.73 11.06
N LEU A 284 -0.27 -0.26 10.54
CA LEU A 284 -1.25 -1.03 11.31
C LEU A 284 -0.61 -1.81 12.46
N ALA A 285 0.59 -2.39 12.26
CA ALA A 285 1.32 -3.07 13.32
C ALA A 285 1.71 -2.11 14.45
N TYR A 286 2.10 -0.88 14.11
CA TYR A 286 2.42 0.16 15.09
C TYR A 286 1.16 0.62 15.86
N VAL A 287 0.08 0.94 15.13
CA VAL A 287 -1.22 1.33 15.72
C VAL A 287 -1.75 0.21 16.62
N GLY A 288 -1.79 -1.02 16.13
CA GLY A 288 -2.24 -2.18 16.91
C GLY A 288 -1.38 -2.45 18.15
N ALA A 289 -0.07 -2.15 18.12
CA ALA A 289 0.77 -2.22 19.30
C ALA A 289 0.41 -1.17 20.35
N ALA A 290 0.00 0.03 19.93
CA ALA A 290 -0.41 1.11 20.83
C ALA A 290 -1.73 0.82 21.56
N HIS A 291 -2.60 -0.02 20.99
CA HIS A 291 -3.91 -0.36 21.57
C HIS A 291 -3.94 -1.67 22.36
N ARG A 292 -2.80 -2.33 22.60
CA ARG A 292 -2.79 -3.63 23.31
C ARG A 292 -3.36 -3.55 24.74
N ASP A 293 -3.32 -2.38 25.34
CA ASP A 293 -3.80 -2.13 26.71
C ASP A 293 -5.22 -1.52 26.74
N ASP A 294 -5.76 -1.15 25.59
CA ASP A 294 -7.12 -0.62 25.46
C ASP A 294 -8.10 -1.82 25.39
N GLY A 295 -8.92 -2.01 26.41
CA GLY A 295 -9.86 -3.14 26.52
C GLY A 295 -10.82 -3.30 25.32
N PRO A 296 -11.58 -4.41 25.26
CA PRO A 296 -12.41 -4.73 24.10
C PRO A 296 -13.49 -3.68 23.90
N ALA A 297 -13.43 -2.95 22.78
CA ALA A 297 -14.35 -1.88 22.48
C ALA A 297 -15.10 -2.16 21.17
N GLN A 298 -16.40 -1.85 21.14
CA GLN A 298 -17.34 -2.28 20.10
C GLN A 298 -16.97 -1.80 18.68
N ASP A 299 -16.30 -0.64 18.56
CA ASP A 299 -15.86 -0.09 17.25
C ASP A 299 -14.37 -0.30 16.95
N ALA A 300 -13.79 -1.44 17.37
CA ALA A 300 -12.33 -1.64 17.32
C ALA A 300 -11.75 -1.48 15.90
N VAL A 301 -12.44 -1.99 14.89
CA VAL A 301 -12.03 -1.89 13.48
C VAL A 301 -12.05 -0.43 13.00
N GLN A 302 -13.12 0.32 13.29
CA GLN A 302 -13.24 1.71 12.90
C GLN A 302 -12.18 2.60 13.56
N ARG A 303 -11.90 2.36 14.85
CA ARG A 303 -10.82 3.07 15.55
C ARG A 303 -9.46 2.78 14.94
N VAL A 304 -9.15 1.51 14.67
CA VAL A 304 -7.88 1.11 14.05
C VAL A 304 -7.67 1.82 12.71
N TRP A 305 -8.70 1.92 11.87
CA TRP A 305 -8.56 2.60 10.57
C TRP A 305 -8.48 4.13 10.67
N ASN A 306 -9.15 4.74 11.65
CA ASN A 306 -8.95 6.16 11.94
C ASN A 306 -7.52 6.43 12.40
N ASP A 307 -6.99 5.60 13.30
CA ASP A 307 -5.62 5.74 13.80
C ASP A 307 -4.58 5.37 12.71
N ALA A 308 -4.92 4.46 11.80
CA ALA A 308 -4.10 4.15 10.62
C ALA A 308 -4.00 5.35 9.66
N ALA A 309 -5.08 6.11 9.45
CA ALA A 309 -5.03 7.33 8.65
C ALA A 309 -4.09 8.39 9.27
N TRP A 310 -4.14 8.57 10.60
CA TRP A 310 -3.20 9.43 11.32
C TRP A 310 -1.76 8.90 11.31
N GLY A 311 -1.60 7.57 11.38
CA GLY A 311 -0.32 6.89 11.27
C GLY A 311 0.32 7.08 9.89
N LEU A 312 -0.46 6.99 8.82
CA LEU A 312 -0.03 7.30 7.45
C LEU A 312 0.45 8.74 7.33
N LEU A 313 -0.35 9.70 7.80
CA LEU A 313 0.03 11.12 7.84
C LEU A 313 1.37 11.33 8.56
N THR A 314 1.51 10.72 9.73
CA THR A 314 2.71 10.85 10.55
C THR A 314 3.93 10.25 9.86
N ALA A 315 3.79 9.07 9.24
CA ALA A 315 4.85 8.44 8.47
C ALA A 315 5.31 9.30 7.28
N ILE A 316 4.37 9.87 6.52
CA ILE A 316 4.65 10.76 5.39
C ILE A 316 5.44 11.98 5.86
N ARG A 317 4.95 12.68 6.89
CA ARG A 317 5.62 13.88 7.43
C ARG A 317 7.00 13.56 7.99
N PHE A 318 7.14 12.42 8.66
CA PHE A 318 8.43 12.01 9.23
C PHE A 318 9.46 11.77 8.14
N GLN A 319 9.09 11.05 7.08
CA GLN A 319 9.98 10.81 5.94
C GLN A 319 10.31 12.11 5.20
N ASP A 320 9.34 13.01 5.04
CA ASP A 320 9.58 14.29 4.38
C ASP A 320 10.53 15.21 5.17
N ALA A 321 10.46 15.17 6.50
CA ALA A 321 11.38 15.88 7.38
C ALA A 321 12.77 15.22 7.49
N ASN A 322 12.88 13.93 7.17
CA ASN A 322 14.09 13.13 7.31
C ASN A 322 14.37 12.33 6.02
N PRO A 323 14.65 13.01 4.89
CA PRO A 323 14.89 12.33 3.64
C PRO A 323 16.11 11.41 3.74
N ALA A 324 16.02 10.23 3.14
CA ALA A 324 17.16 9.33 3.03
C ALA A 324 18.31 10.03 2.28
N PRO A 325 19.58 9.80 2.69
CA PRO A 325 20.71 10.38 1.98
C PRO A 325 20.71 9.92 0.52
N VAL A 326 20.84 10.87 -0.40
CA VAL A 326 21.03 10.59 -1.82
C VAL A 326 22.37 9.86 -1.94
N THR A 327 22.35 8.58 -2.31
CA THR A 327 23.58 7.88 -2.68
C THR A 327 24.02 8.44 -4.02
N ASP A 328 24.86 9.48 -4.00
CA ASP A 328 25.49 10.00 -5.21
C ASP A 328 26.25 8.87 -5.89
N GLY A 329 25.71 8.42 -7.02
CA GLY A 329 26.39 7.53 -7.95
C GLY A 329 27.54 8.25 -8.63
N THR A 330 28.61 8.53 -7.88
CA THR A 330 29.91 8.87 -8.47
C THR A 330 30.60 7.56 -8.88
N PRO A 331 30.85 7.32 -10.17
CA PRO A 331 31.61 6.15 -10.60
C PRO A 331 33.09 6.43 -10.34
N GLY A 332 33.59 6.05 -9.15
CA GLY A 332 35.01 6.21 -8.87
C GLY A 332 35.43 6.04 -7.42
N SER A 333 35.33 4.83 -6.87
CA SER A 333 36.36 4.21 -6.01
C SER A 333 35.86 2.87 -5.43
N PRO A 334 36.77 1.91 -5.17
CA PRO A 334 36.44 0.49 -5.20
C PRO A 334 35.77 0.07 -3.90
N VAL A 335 34.55 -0.45 -4.00
CA VAL A 335 34.00 -1.31 -2.96
C VAL A 335 34.25 -2.75 -3.38
N SER A 336 35.29 -3.35 -2.80
CA SER A 336 35.29 -4.77 -2.49
C SER A 336 35.48 -4.88 -0.98
N PRO A 337 34.69 -5.73 -0.34
CA PRO A 337 35.26 -7.02 0.01
C PRO A 337 34.50 -8.16 -0.65
N SER A 338 35.28 -8.94 -1.39
CA SER A 338 35.11 -10.35 -1.72
C SER A 338 34.17 -11.11 -0.78
N ILE A 339 33.07 -11.64 -1.32
CA ILE A 339 32.53 -12.92 -0.86
C ILE A 339 32.70 -13.89 -2.01
N THR A 340 33.69 -14.75 -1.81
CA THR A 340 34.08 -15.89 -2.61
C THR A 340 32.88 -16.79 -2.86
N ALA A 341 32.55 -17.02 -4.12
CA ALA A 341 31.70 -18.12 -4.54
C ALA A 341 32.48 -19.44 -4.42
N GLN A 342 31.99 -20.34 -3.59
CA GLN A 342 32.25 -21.79 -3.58
C GLN A 342 31.02 -22.40 -2.90
N ALA A 343 30.43 -23.52 -3.32
CA ALA A 343 30.43 -24.33 -4.53
C ALA A 343 29.13 -25.16 -4.44
#